data_AF-A0A536DUK0-F1
#
_entry.id   AF-A0A536DUK0-F1
#
_cell.length_a   1.000
_cell.length_b   1.000
_cell.length_c   1.000
_cell.angle_alpha   90.00
_cell.angle_beta   90.00
_cell.angle_gamma   90.00
#
_symmetry.space_group_name_H-M   'P 1'
#
loop_
_entity.id
_entity.type
_entity.pdbx_description
1 polymer ?
#
loop_
_entity_poly.entity_id
_entity_poly.type
_entity_poly.pdbx_seq_one_letter_code
_entity_poly.pdbx_strand_id
1 'polypeptide(L)'
;MSAWSTWDTRTRKFAAAAAVVLVASIAYAFILKTGLFGDRTVTIIDDLGEAAAAAIASGVCAWAATRARGKERLGWTLMSISTGLWAAGELVWSYYEVWQQVTVPYPSLADAGFLGAVPFAIGGIRAFWSDAARGTSASWRVWFDGLIVAIALTCTAWAFGLREVYESDSSTRLLDLAYPVTDIVVGTVLILAIRRATHQQAGKMA
;
A
#
# COMPACT_ATOMS: atom_id res chain seq x y z
N MET A 1 35.46 11.98 12.31
CA MET A 1 34.93 10.68 12.78
C MET A 1 33.52 10.56 12.25
N SER A 2 33.31 9.72 11.23
CA SER A 2 32.06 9.71 10.46
C SER A 2 30.95 9.02 11.25
N ALA A 3 29.78 9.64 11.32
CA ALA A 3 28.57 9.13 11.98
C ALA A 3 28.06 7.76 11.45
N TRP A 4 28.79 7.17 10.50
CA TRP A 4 28.51 5.92 9.81
C TRP A 4 29.11 4.70 10.53
N SER A 5 30.02 4.89 11.51
CA SER A 5 30.71 3.76 12.15
C SER A 5 29.90 3.05 13.25
N THR A 6 28.73 3.58 13.62
CA THR A 6 27.86 3.04 14.69
C THR A 6 26.62 2.30 14.16
N TRP A 7 26.46 2.18 12.85
CA TRP A 7 25.25 1.63 12.24
C TRP A 7 25.38 0.12 12.04
N ASP A 8 24.47 -0.65 12.63
CA ASP A 8 24.30 -2.06 12.32
C ASP A 8 24.04 -2.27 10.81
N THR A 9 24.49 -3.41 10.30
CA THR A 9 24.40 -3.82 8.89
C THR A 9 22.96 -3.74 8.35
N ARG A 10 21.95 -3.97 9.21
CA ARG A 10 20.53 -3.81 8.86
C ARG A 10 20.15 -2.34 8.66
N THR A 11 20.59 -1.46 9.55
CA THR A 11 20.31 -0.02 9.47
C THR A 11 20.95 0.60 8.22
N ARG A 12 22.13 0.12 7.82
CA ARG A 12 22.79 0.51 6.56
C ARG A 12 22.01 0.06 5.33
N LYS A 13 21.50 -1.18 5.31
CA LYS A 13 20.67 -1.70 4.21
C LYS A 13 19.35 -0.92 4.10
N PHE A 14 18.71 -0.62 5.23
CA PHE A 14 17.50 0.19 5.27
C PHE A 14 17.76 1.62 4.78
N ALA A 15 18.82 2.28 5.25
CA ALA A 15 19.19 3.62 4.80
C ALA A 15 19.50 3.64 3.30
N ALA A 16 20.19 2.62 2.78
CA ALA A 16 20.44 2.49 1.34
C ALA A 16 19.14 2.31 0.56
N ALA A 17 18.22 1.46 1.02
CA ALA A 17 16.91 1.28 0.39
C ALA A 17 16.09 2.59 0.41
N ALA A 18 16.05 3.28 1.55
CA ALA A 18 15.36 4.56 1.69
C ALA A 18 15.96 5.64 0.79
N ALA A 19 17.28 5.70 0.67
CA ALA A 19 17.97 6.61 -0.24
C ALA A 19 17.67 6.29 -1.71
N VAL A 20 17.65 5.01 -2.10
CA VAL A 20 17.29 4.58 -3.45
C VAL A 20 15.86 5.00 -3.78
N VAL A 21 14.91 4.75 -2.87
CA VAL A 21 13.52 5.18 -3.05
C VAL A 21 13.43 6.70 -3.20
N LEU A 22 14.10 7.47 -2.34
CA LEU A 22 14.10 8.93 -2.42
C LEU A 22 14.67 9.45 -3.74
N VAL A 23 15.80 8.91 -4.20
CA VAL A 23 16.42 9.28 -5.48
C VAL A 23 15.50 8.92 -6.65
N ALA A 24 14.89 7.74 -6.63
CA ALA A 24 13.92 7.33 -7.65
C ALA A 24 12.71 8.28 -7.69
N SER A 25 12.15 8.66 -6.54
CA SER A 25 11.03 9.61 -6.47
C SER A 25 11.42 11.00 -7.00
N ILE A 26 12.61 11.50 -6.69
CA ILE A 26 13.10 12.79 -7.22
C ILE A 26 13.30 12.72 -8.72
N ALA A 27 13.88 11.63 -9.23
CA ALA A 27 14.08 11.41 -10.65
C ALA A 27 12.73 11.36 -11.40
N TYR A 28 11.74 10.66 -10.86
CA TYR A 28 10.39 10.61 -11.42
C TYR A 28 9.72 11.99 -11.45
N ALA A 29 9.76 12.73 -10.34
CA ALA A 29 9.22 14.10 -10.29
C ALA A 29 9.91 15.05 -11.29
N PHE A 30 11.23 14.88 -11.47
CA PHE A 30 11.99 15.64 -12.47
C PHE A 30 11.55 15.28 -13.90
N ILE A 31 11.37 13.99 -14.20
CA ILE A 31 10.90 13.50 -15.50
C ILE A 31 9.51 14.08 -15.82
N LEU A 32 8.58 14.04 -14.86
CA LEU A 32 7.24 14.63 -15.02
C LEU A 32 7.30 16.13 -15.30
N LYS A 33 8.11 16.87 -14.55
CA LYS A 33 8.21 18.34 -14.72
C LYS A 33 8.84 18.73 -16.06
N THR A 34 9.81 17.95 -16.53
CA THR A 34 10.58 18.26 -17.74
C THR A 34 9.97 17.70 -19.02
N GLY A 35 9.02 16.76 -18.90
CA GLY A 35 8.43 16.07 -20.04
C GLY A 35 9.48 15.30 -20.87
N LEU A 36 10.61 14.92 -20.26
CA LEU A 36 11.80 14.41 -20.96
C LEU A 36 11.52 13.22 -21.89
N PHE A 37 10.55 12.38 -21.52
CA PHE A 37 10.15 11.19 -22.28
C PHE A 37 8.79 11.35 -22.98
N GLY A 38 8.14 12.50 -22.85
CA GLY A 38 6.77 12.75 -23.27
C GLY A 38 5.75 12.10 -22.32
N ASP A 39 4.68 12.83 -22.02
CA ASP A 39 3.67 12.44 -21.02
C ASP A 39 3.10 11.04 -21.31
N ARG A 40 2.84 10.73 -22.58
CA ARG A 40 2.33 9.43 -23.01
C ARG A 40 3.25 8.25 -22.65
N THR A 41 4.56 8.40 -22.81
CA THR A 41 5.49 7.30 -22.51
C THR A 41 5.61 7.09 -21.01
N VAL A 42 5.52 8.16 -20.22
CA VAL A 42 5.51 8.06 -18.75
C VAL A 42 4.24 7.33 -18.30
N THR A 43 3.06 7.74 -18.75
CA THR A 43 1.78 7.07 -18.44
C THR A 43 1.79 5.59 -18.82
N ILE A 44 2.25 5.24 -20.03
CA ILE A 44 2.30 3.82 -20.45
C ILE A 44 3.20 2.99 -19.53
N ILE A 45 4.36 3.53 -19.14
CA ILE A 45 5.31 2.82 -18.29
C ILE A 45 4.76 2.70 -16.86
N ASP A 46 4.11 3.75 -16.36
CA ASP A 46 3.50 3.78 -15.04
C ASP A 46 2.36 2.76 -14.95
N ASP A 47 1.32 2.90 -15.78
CA ASP A 47 0.12 2.06 -15.75
C ASP A 47 0.43 0.59 -16.02
N LEU A 48 1.18 0.29 -17.11
CA LEU A 48 1.51 -1.10 -17.44
C LEU A 48 2.54 -1.70 -16.49
N GLY A 49 3.44 -0.86 -15.97
CA GLY A 49 4.41 -1.27 -14.96
C GLY A 49 3.73 -1.68 -13.66
N GLU A 50 2.76 -0.88 -13.22
CA GLU A 50 1.97 -1.14 -12.02
C GLU A 50 1.07 -2.36 -12.19
N ALA A 51 0.36 -2.48 -13.31
CA ALA A 51 -0.44 -3.66 -13.65
C ALA A 51 0.40 -4.95 -13.65
N ALA A 52 1.59 -4.92 -14.27
CA ALA A 52 2.49 -6.05 -14.32
C ALA A 52 3.04 -6.40 -12.93
N ALA A 53 3.47 -5.41 -12.15
CA ALA A 53 3.96 -5.62 -10.80
C ALA A 53 2.89 -6.24 -9.89
N ALA A 54 1.66 -5.75 -9.96
CA ALA A 54 0.52 -6.27 -9.21
C ALA A 54 0.17 -7.72 -9.63
N ALA A 55 0.18 -8.02 -10.94
CA ALA A 55 -0.07 -9.37 -11.45
C ALA A 55 1.02 -10.37 -11.01
N ILE A 56 2.29 -9.96 -11.05
CA ILE A 56 3.41 -10.77 -10.55
C ILE A 56 3.24 -11.02 -9.05
N ALA A 57 2.93 -9.98 -8.27
CA ALA A 57 2.69 -10.09 -6.84
C ALA A 57 1.55 -11.08 -6.53
N SER A 58 0.46 -11.04 -7.31
CA SER A 58 -0.66 -11.97 -7.18
C SER A 58 -0.24 -13.41 -7.46
N GLY A 59 0.52 -13.64 -8.54
CA GLY A 59 1.05 -14.97 -8.88
C GLY A 59 2.00 -15.52 -7.82
N VAL A 60 2.90 -14.69 -7.30
CA VAL A 60 3.83 -15.07 -6.22
C VAL A 60 3.08 -15.38 -4.93
N CYS A 61 2.09 -14.57 -4.56
CA CYS A 61 1.26 -14.82 -3.38
C CYS A 61 0.43 -16.11 -3.54
N ALA A 62 -0.14 -16.37 -4.73
CA ALA A 62 -0.86 -17.61 -5.02
C ALA A 62 0.06 -18.82 -4.86
N TRP A 63 1.26 -18.74 -5.41
CA TRP A 63 2.27 -19.79 -5.30
C TRP A 63 2.70 -20.00 -3.84
N ALA A 64 2.93 -18.93 -3.08
CA ALA A 64 3.22 -19.03 -1.64
C ALA A 64 2.06 -19.68 -0.87
N ALA A 65 0.80 -19.39 -1.24
CA ALA A 65 -0.37 -20.02 -0.65
C ALA A 65 -0.42 -21.55 -0.89
N THR A 66 0.06 -22.03 -2.04
CA THR A 66 0.14 -23.49 -2.30
C THR A 66 1.15 -24.20 -1.40
N ARG A 67 2.17 -23.49 -0.90
CA ARG A 67 3.25 -24.03 -0.06
C ARG A 67 3.00 -23.86 1.44
N ALA A 68 2.16 -22.90 1.81
CA ALA A 68 1.83 -22.59 3.20
C ALA A 68 0.72 -23.48 3.77
N ARG A 69 0.59 -23.50 5.11
CA ARG A 69 -0.47 -24.23 5.83
C ARG A 69 -1.17 -23.34 6.85
N GLY A 70 -2.43 -23.67 7.18
CA GLY A 70 -3.20 -22.98 8.23
C GLY A 70 -3.41 -21.48 7.96
N LYS A 71 -3.20 -20.65 9.00
CA LYS A 71 -3.39 -19.19 8.93
C LYS A 71 -2.46 -18.51 7.91
N GLU A 72 -1.27 -19.06 7.69
CA GLU A 72 -0.32 -18.52 6.72
C GLU A 72 -0.81 -18.72 5.28
N ARG A 73 -1.41 -19.87 4.96
CA ARG A 73 -2.07 -20.11 3.67
C ARG A 73 -3.22 -19.14 3.44
N LEU A 74 -4.03 -18.88 4.46
CA LEU A 74 -5.11 -17.90 4.38
C LEU A 74 -4.56 -16.49 4.08
N GLY A 75 -3.47 -16.09 4.76
CA GLY A 75 -2.79 -14.82 4.50
C GLY A 75 -2.33 -14.67 3.06
N TRP A 76 -1.60 -15.65 2.54
CA TRP A 76 -1.13 -15.64 1.16
C TRP A 76 -2.27 -15.66 0.12
N THR A 77 -3.34 -16.42 0.37
CA THR A 77 -4.52 -16.41 -0.52
C THR A 77 -5.19 -15.04 -0.56
N LEU A 78 -5.41 -14.42 0.61
CA LEU A 78 -6.06 -13.10 0.69
C LEU A 78 -5.19 -12.01 0.05
N MET A 79 -3.86 -12.07 0.23
CA MET A 79 -2.93 -11.17 -0.46
C MET A 79 -2.93 -11.38 -1.98
N SER A 80 -3.05 -12.62 -2.46
CA SER A 80 -3.17 -12.92 -3.89
C SER A 80 -4.45 -12.36 -4.49
N ILE A 81 -5.58 -12.48 -3.79
CA ILE A 81 -6.87 -11.90 -4.21
C ILE A 81 -6.77 -10.38 -4.23
N SER A 82 -6.20 -9.77 -3.19
CA SER A 82 -6.02 -8.32 -3.09
C SER A 82 -5.21 -7.77 -4.27
N THR A 83 -4.01 -8.31 -4.49
CA THR A 83 -3.13 -7.89 -5.59
C THR A 83 -3.70 -8.23 -6.97
N GLY A 84 -4.51 -9.29 -7.08
CA GLY A 84 -5.23 -9.63 -8.31
C GLY A 84 -6.35 -8.64 -8.64
N LEU A 85 -7.10 -8.17 -7.63
CA LEU A 85 -8.11 -7.13 -7.79
C LEU A 85 -7.48 -5.78 -8.14
N TRP A 86 -6.32 -5.45 -7.54
CA TRP A 86 -5.53 -4.29 -7.92
C TRP A 86 -5.09 -4.37 -9.37
N ALA A 87 -4.49 -5.49 -9.79
CA ALA A 87 -4.08 -5.70 -11.18
C ALA A 87 -5.27 -5.60 -12.17
N ALA A 88 -6.45 -6.10 -11.78
CA ALA A 88 -7.65 -5.94 -12.59
C ALA A 88 -8.11 -4.48 -12.70
N GLY A 89 -8.02 -3.71 -11.61
CA GLY A 89 -8.28 -2.27 -11.61
C GLY A 89 -7.32 -1.52 -12.53
N GLU A 90 -6.03 -1.80 -12.41
CA GLU A 90 -4.98 -1.23 -13.26
C GLU A 90 -5.14 -1.59 -14.73
N LEU A 91 -5.56 -2.81 -15.06
CA LEU A 91 -5.84 -3.19 -16.45
C LEU A 91 -7.01 -2.40 -17.04
N VAL A 92 -8.05 -2.14 -16.25
CA VAL A 92 -9.18 -1.30 -16.65
C VAL A 92 -8.72 0.15 -16.82
N TRP A 93 -7.92 0.66 -15.88
CA TRP A 93 -7.35 1.99 -15.93
C TRP A 93 -6.47 2.19 -17.17
N SER A 94 -5.49 1.31 -17.36
CA SER A 94 -4.62 1.23 -18.53
C SER A 94 -5.42 1.17 -19.84
N TYR A 95 -6.54 0.43 -19.87
CA TYR A 95 -7.37 0.36 -21.08
C TYR A 95 -7.97 1.71 -21.45
N TYR A 96 -8.40 2.51 -20.47
CA TYR A 96 -8.93 3.85 -20.73
C TYR A 96 -7.82 4.83 -21.10
N GLU A 97 -6.72 4.85 -20.36
CA GLU A 97 -5.70 5.88 -20.51
C GLU A 97 -4.70 5.57 -21.64
N VAL A 98 -4.21 4.34 -21.72
CA VAL A 98 -3.22 3.94 -22.73
C VAL A 98 -3.87 3.63 -24.08
N TRP A 99 -5.00 2.90 -24.07
CA TRP A 99 -5.64 2.43 -25.29
C TRP A 99 -6.66 3.41 -25.84
N GLN A 100 -7.62 3.84 -25.03
CA GLN A 100 -8.65 4.77 -25.46
C GLN A 100 -8.16 6.23 -25.48
N GLN A 101 -7.04 6.54 -24.82
CA GLN A 101 -6.49 7.89 -24.69
C GLN A 101 -7.51 8.91 -24.15
N VAL A 102 -8.39 8.44 -23.26
CA VAL A 102 -9.36 9.28 -22.56
C VAL A 102 -9.03 9.30 -21.08
N THR A 103 -9.35 10.41 -20.42
CA THR A 103 -9.34 10.44 -18.95
C THR A 103 -10.29 9.38 -18.43
N VAL A 104 -9.83 8.57 -17.47
CA VAL A 104 -10.63 7.50 -16.89
C VAL A 104 -11.94 8.09 -16.34
N PRO A 105 -13.11 7.59 -16.78
CA PRO A 105 -14.39 8.12 -16.35
C PRO A 105 -14.58 7.84 -14.86
N TYR A 106 -14.82 8.87 -14.06
CA TYR A 106 -15.02 8.71 -12.62
C TYR A 106 -16.50 8.85 -12.26
N PRO A 107 -17.14 7.81 -11.66
CA PRO A 107 -16.59 6.51 -11.26
C PRO A 107 -16.49 5.47 -12.39
N SER A 108 -15.52 4.56 -12.25
CA SER A 108 -15.15 3.50 -13.21
C SER A 108 -15.23 2.10 -12.59
N LEU A 109 -15.05 1.09 -13.46
CA LEU A 109 -14.81 -0.29 -13.01
C LEU A 109 -13.45 -0.48 -12.32
N ALA A 110 -12.49 0.44 -12.52
CA ALA A 110 -11.19 0.38 -11.84
C ALA A 110 -11.35 0.60 -10.33
N ASP A 111 -12.25 1.51 -9.93
CA ASP A 111 -12.54 1.81 -8.52
C ASP A 111 -13.06 0.59 -7.74
N ALA A 112 -13.81 -0.29 -8.41
CA ALA A 112 -14.26 -1.54 -7.82
C ALA A 112 -13.10 -2.51 -7.56
N GLY A 113 -12.09 -2.52 -8.43
CA GLY A 113 -10.86 -3.31 -8.25
C GLY A 113 -10.02 -2.77 -7.09
N PHE A 114 -9.77 -1.47 -7.06
CA PHE A 114 -8.95 -0.82 -6.04
C PHE A 114 -9.57 -0.88 -4.65
N LEU A 115 -10.83 -0.47 -4.50
CA LEU A 115 -11.54 -0.54 -3.22
C LEU A 115 -11.83 -1.98 -2.81
N GLY A 116 -12.09 -2.86 -3.78
CA GLY A 116 -12.29 -4.29 -3.56
C GLY A 116 -11.03 -4.96 -3.00
N ALA A 117 -9.83 -4.55 -3.42
CA ALA A 117 -8.56 -5.13 -2.98
C ALA A 117 -8.30 -4.97 -1.48
N VAL A 118 -8.83 -3.91 -0.88
CA VAL A 118 -8.51 -3.44 0.47
C VAL A 118 -8.98 -4.36 1.60
N PRO A 119 -10.25 -4.81 1.65
CA PRO A 119 -10.67 -5.76 2.69
C PRO A 119 -9.85 -7.06 2.63
N PHE A 120 -9.44 -7.50 1.45
CA PHE A 120 -8.57 -8.68 1.30
C PHE A 120 -7.14 -8.40 1.78
N ALA A 121 -6.58 -7.22 1.52
CA ALA A 121 -5.28 -6.83 2.07
C ALA A 121 -5.29 -6.85 3.61
N ILE A 122 -6.30 -6.23 4.22
CA ILE A 122 -6.47 -6.18 5.67
C ILE A 122 -6.64 -7.60 6.23
N GLY A 123 -7.48 -8.42 5.59
CA GLY A 123 -7.68 -9.82 5.96
C GLY A 123 -6.41 -10.64 5.87
N GLY A 124 -5.62 -10.45 4.81
CA GLY A 124 -4.34 -11.13 4.59
C GLY A 124 -3.31 -10.80 5.65
N ILE A 125 -3.13 -9.52 5.93
CA ILE A 125 -2.22 -9.04 6.99
C ILE A 125 -2.66 -9.57 8.37
N ARG A 126 -3.97 -9.56 8.65
CA ARG A 126 -4.51 -10.13 9.89
C ARG A 126 -4.34 -11.64 9.97
N ALA A 127 -4.39 -12.38 8.87
CA ALA A 127 -4.15 -13.81 8.87
C ALA A 127 -2.67 -14.15 9.18
N PHE A 128 -1.73 -13.27 8.82
CA PHE A 128 -0.32 -13.38 9.25
C PHE A 128 -0.12 -13.06 10.74
N TRP A 129 -1.07 -12.42 11.40
CA TRP A 129 -1.04 -12.21 12.85
C TRP A 129 -1.33 -13.53 13.60
N SER A 130 -0.32 -14.40 13.68
CA SER A 130 -0.36 -15.58 14.56
C SER A 130 -0.14 -15.20 16.03
N ASP A 131 -0.69 -16.03 16.92
CA ASP A 131 -0.90 -15.84 18.38
C ASP A 131 0.38 -15.71 19.24
N ALA A 132 1.53 -15.38 18.65
CA ALA A 132 2.83 -15.38 19.33
C ALA A 132 3.08 -14.20 20.29
N ALA A 133 2.16 -13.22 20.39
CA ALA A 133 2.30 -12.11 21.33
C ALA A 133 1.28 -12.23 22.46
N ARG A 134 1.51 -13.17 23.38
CA ARG A 134 0.81 -13.27 24.67
C ARG A 134 1.23 -12.10 25.57
N GLY A 135 0.57 -10.96 25.39
CA GLY A 135 0.73 -9.80 26.26
C GLY A 135 -0.29 -8.72 25.95
N THR A 136 -1.33 -8.61 26.77
CA THR A 136 -2.43 -7.65 26.61
C THR A 136 -1.90 -6.22 26.41
N SER A 137 -0.86 -5.81 27.14
CA SER A 137 -0.25 -4.49 27.04
C SER A 137 0.47 -4.20 25.70
N ALA A 138 1.12 -5.19 25.09
CA ALA A 138 1.77 -5.04 23.79
C ALA A 138 0.74 -4.97 22.65
N SER A 139 -0.38 -5.69 22.79
CA SER A 139 -1.52 -5.58 21.88
C SER A 139 -2.15 -4.18 21.94
N TRP A 140 -2.44 -3.67 23.15
CA TRP A 140 -3.01 -2.32 23.32
C TRP A 140 -2.10 -1.22 22.78
N ARG A 141 -0.77 -1.30 22.94
CA ARG A 141 0.15 -0.31 22.36
C ARG A 141 0.11 -0.29 20.84
N VAL A 142 0.05 -1.46 20.20
CA VAL A 142 -0.11 -1.57 18.74
C VAL A 142 -1.47 -1.02 18.30
N TRP A 143 -2.53 -1.25 19.06
CA TRP A 143 -3.83 -0.64 18.81
C TRP A 143 -3.81 0.88 18.96
N PHE A 144 -3.17 1.41 20.01
CA PHE A 144 -3.04 2.86 20.23
C PHE A 144 -2.14 3.52 19.19
N ASP A 145 -1.02 2.90 18.81
CA ASP A 145 -0.17 3.40 17.71
C ASP A 145 -0.97 3.44 16.41
N GLY A 146 -1.78 2.42 16.15
CA GLY A 146 -2.63 2.36 14.98
C GLY A 146 -3.71 3.44 15.00
N LEU A 147 -4.33 3.63 16.15
CA LEU A 147 -5.33 4.67 16.37
C LEU A 147 -4.71 6.07 16.23
N ILE A 148 -3.51 6.30 16.75
CA ILE A 148 -2.79 7.57 16.61
C ILE A 148 -2.47 7.84 15.15
N VAL A 149 -1.99 6.85 14.40
CA VAL A 149 -1.71 6.98 12.96
C VAL A 149 -3.01 7.24 12.19
N ALA A 150 -4.08 6.49 12.45
CA ALA A 150 -5.36 6.67 11.81
C ALA A 150 -5.95 8.06 12.08
N ILE A 151 -5.88 8.54 13.33
CA ILE A 151 -6.32 9.90 13.71
C ILE A 151 -5.43 10.94 13.04
N ALA A 152 -4.10 10.78 13.05
CA ALA A 152 -3.18 11.73 12.45
C ALA A 152 -3.40 11.86 10.95
N LEU A 153 -3.54 10.74 10.24
CA LEU A 153 -3.82 10.76 8.80
C LEU A 153 -5.23 11.27 8.50
N THR A 154 -6.24 10.96 9.34
CA THR A 154 -7.60 11.52 9.21
C THR A 154 -7.60 13.03 9.40
N CYS A 155 -6.91 13.55 10.42
CA CYS A 155 -6.75 15.00 10.63
C CYS A 155 -6.00 15.66 9.47
N THR A 156 -4.99 14.98 8.92
CA THR A 156 -4.24 15.45 7.75
C THR A 156 -5.15 15.48 6.53
N ALA A 157 -5.85 14.40 6.22
CA ALA A 157 -6.82 14.34 5.12
C ALA A 157 -7.92 15.41 5.27
N TRP A 158 -8.41 15.63 6.49
CA TRP A 158 -9.36 16.72 6.81
C TRP A 158 -8.83 18.10 6.44
N ALA A 159 -7.54 18.36 6.69
CA ALA A 159 -6.89 19.63 6.36
C ALA A 159 -6.56 19.78 4.85
N PHE A 160 -6.39 18.68 4.12
CA PHE A 160 -6.05 18.67 2.69
C PHE A 160 -7.27 18.56 1.74
N GLY A 161 -8.49 18.65 2.28
CA GLY A 161 -9.70 18.81 1.47
C GLY A 161 -10.73 17.69 1.59
N LEU A 162 -10.54 16.72 2.50
CA LEU A 162 -11.58 15.76 2.86
C LEU A 162 -12.84 16.48 3.39
N ARG A 163 -12.66 17.67 4.00
CA ARG A 163 -13.77 18.53 4.39
C ARG A 163 -14.55 19.06 3.19
N GLU A 164 -13.89 19.55 2.14
CA GLU A 164 -14.59 20.04 0.93
C GLU A 164 -15.34 18.91 0.23
N VAL A 165 -14.76 17.71 0.17
CA VAL A 165 -15.45 16.51 -0.35
C VAL A 165 -16.64 16.14 0.53
N TYR A 166 -16.49 16.19 1.86
CA TYR A 166 -17.59 15.96 2.79
C TYR A 166 -18.65 17.06 2.75
N GLU A 167 -18.34 18.29 2.39
CA GLU A 167 -19.37 19.33 2.24
C GLU A 167 -19.97 19.37 0.83
N SER A 168 -19.40 18.62 -0.12
CA SER A 168 -19.90 18.53 -1.49
C SER A 168 -21.24 17.78 -1.59
N ASP A 169 -22.09 18.23 -2.52
CA ASP A 169 -23.37 17.59 -2.87
C ASP A 169 -23.22 16.77 -4.16
N SER A 170 -22.10 16.05 -4.29
CA SER A 170 -21.79 15.20 -5.45
C SER A 170 -22.33 13.79 -5.25
N SER A 171 -22.82 13.17 -6.32
CA SER A 171 -23.18 11.75 -6.35
C SER A 171 -21.98 10.81 -6.18
N THR A 172 -20.76 11.29 -6.39
CA THR A 172 -19.50 10.53 -6.21
C THR A 172 -18.92 10.62 -4.80
N ARG A 173 -19.50 11.44 -3.91
CA ARG A 173 -18.95 11.75 -2.59
C ARG A 173 -18.57 10.53 -1.76
N LEU A 174 -19.32 9.44 -1.86
CA LEU A 174 -19.01 8.21 -1.14
C LEU A 174 -17.68 7.60 -1.59
N LEU A 175 -17.40 7.60 -2.90
CA LEU A 175 -16.14 7.12 -3.46
C LEU A 175 -14.99 8.10 -3.19
N ASP A 176 -15.25 9.40 -3.28
CA ASP A 176 -14.27 10.45 -2.99
C ASP A 176 -13.78 10.38 -1.53
N LEU A 177 -14.66 9.99 -0.60
CA LEU A 177 -14.29 9.72 0.79
C LEU A 177 -13.65 8.33 0.97
N ALA A 178 -14.08 7.33 0.20
CA ALA A 178 -13.61 5.96 0.33
C ALA A 178 -12.11 5.84 0.06
N TYR A 179 -11.58 6.55 -0.94
CA TYR A 179 -10.15 6.50 -1.28
C TYR A 179 -9.24 6.96 -0.13
N PRO A 180 -9.34 8.22 0.36
CA PRO A 180 -8.51 8.67 1.49
C PRO A 180 -8.69 7.80 2.74
N VAL A 181 -9.93 7.40 3.06
CA VAL A 181 -10.20 6.57 4.25
C VAL A 181 -9.50 5.21 4.11
N THR A 182 -9.56 4.63 2.93
CA THR A 182 -8.97 3.34 2.63
C THR A 182 -7.44 3.39 2.71
N ASP A 183 -6.82 4.43 2.16
CA ASP A 183 -5.37 4.65 2.24
C ASP A 183 -4.90 4.78 3.70
N ILE A 184 -5.66 5.52 4.51
CA ILE A 184 -5.40 5.68 5.94
C ILE A 184 -5.41 4.33 6.65
N VAL A 185 -6.42 3.51 6.36
CA VAL A 185 -6.57 2.18 6.99
C VAL A 185 -5.43 1.26 6.56
N VAL A 186 -5.11 1.19 5.27
CA VAL A 186 -4.02 0.35 4.75
C VAL A 186 -2.66 0.78 5.31
N GLY A 187 -2.36 2.08 5.29
CA GLY A 187 -1.12 2.63 5.84
C GLY A 187 -0.97 2.34 7.33
N THR A 188 -2.05 2.48 8.09
CA THR A 188 -2.10 2.13 9.51
C THR A 188 -1.77 0.64 9.72
N VAL A 189 -2.49 -0.25 9.03
CA VAL A 189 -2.30 -1.71 9.16
C VAL A 189 -0.88 -2.12 8.78
N LEU A 190 -0.30 -1.51 7.74
CA LEU A 190 1.07 -1.78 7.31
C LEU A 190 2.10 -1.37 8.36
N ILE A 191 1.98 -0.16 8.92
CA ILE A 191 2.86 0.33 9.99
C ILE A 191 2.80 -0.62 11.20
N LEU A 192 1.60 -1.06 11.59
CA LEU A 192 1.44 -2.02 12.68
C LEU A 192 2.07 -3.37 12.38
N ALA A 193 1.93 -3.86 11.15
CA ALA A 193 2.55 -5.12 10.72
C ALA A 193 4.09 -5.04 10.81
N ILE A 194 4.70 -3.94 10.34
CA ILE A 194 6.15 -3.73 10.39
C ILE A 194 6.66 -3.61 11.84
N ARG A 195 5.98 -2.82 12.69
CA ARG A 195 6.34 -2.69 14.10
C ARG A 195 6.34 -4.05 14.79
N ARG A 196 5.31 -4.86 14.53
CA ARG A 196 5.17 -6.18 15.14
C ARG A 196 6.21 -7.20 14.65
N ALA A 197 6.54 -7.20 13.35
CA ALA A 197 7.57 -8.07 12.80
C ALA A 197 8.95 -7.80 13.43
N THR A 198 9.27 -6.52 13.67
CA THR A 198 10.51 -6.10 14.32
C THR A 198 10.60 -6.61 15.77
N HIS A 199 9.51 -6.52 16.54
CA HIS A 199 9.46 -7.04 17.91
C HIS A 199 9.60 -8.57 17.99
N GLN A 200 9.04 -9.32 17.04
CA GLN A 200 9.18 -10.78 17.00
C GLN A 200 10.60 -11.23 16.66
N GLN A 201 11.33 -10.47 15.85
CA GLN A 201 12.73 -10.77 15.56
C GLN A 201 13.65 -10.48 16.74
N ALA A 202 13.37 -9.43 17.52
CA ALA A 202 14.13 -9.10 18.72
C ALA A 202 13.97 -10.19 19.81
N GLY A 203 12.77 -10.76 19.97
CA GLY A 203 12.51 -11.83 20.96
C GLY A 203 13.06 -13.22 20.61
N LYS A 204 13.54 -13.45 19.38
CA LYS A 204 14.19 -14.71 18.97
C LYS A 204 15.72 -14.69 19.12
N MET A 205 16.31 -13.52 19.38
CA MET A 205 17.75 -13.32 19.54
C MET A 205 18.19 -13.13 21.00
N ALA A 206 17.24 -13.25 21.95
CA ALA A 206 17.47 -13.30 23.38
C ALA A 206 17.17 -14.71 23.90
#